data_AF-A0A2N3A8K8-F1
#
_entry.id   AF-A0A2N3A8K8-F1
#
_cell.length_a   1.000
_cell.length_b   1.000
_cell.length_c   1.000
_cell.angle_alpha   90.00
_cell.angle_beta   90.00
_cell.angle_gamma   90.00
#
_symmetry.space_group_name_H-M   'P 1'
#
loop_
_entity.id
_entity.type
_entity.pdbx_description
1 polymer ?
#
loop_
_entity_poly.entity_id
_entity_poly.type
_entity_poly.pdbx_seq_one_letter_code
_entity_poly.pdbx_strand_id
1 'polypeptide(L)'
;MGFIKFPTRGYSESELTFFRPLIEVTKSNGNPDDFNKLELWDVEPYQSTNNSPRWIWNLELSNNKLEKPIIQPCNVNWNLRWTKNGKIVREDKVKYFSDKDNQIEFCPFLYVKELME
;
A
#
# COMPACT_ATOMS: atom_id res chain seq x y z
N MET A 1 23.25 -5.15 -6.40
CA MET A 1 22.38 -4.63 -7.48
C MET A 1 21.06 -4.01 -6.98
N GLY A 2 20.75 -4.01 -5.68
CA GLY A 2 19.63 -3.22 -5.12
C GLY A 2 18.23 -3.73 -5.44
N PHE A 3 18.10 -5.01 -5.83
CA PHE A 3 16.82 -5.67 -6.06
C PHE A 3 16.22 -6.18 -4.75
N ILE A 4 14.90 -6.10 -4.65
CA ILE A 4 14.07 -6.52 -3.52
C ILE A 4 13.31 -7.78 -3.94
N LYS A 5 13.24 -8.76 -3.03
CA LYS A 5 12.48 -9.99 -3.26
C LYS A 5 11.01 -9.67 -3.48
N PHE A 6 10.42 -10.19 -4.56
CA PHE A 6 8.99 -10.05 -4.82
C PHE A 6 8.22 -10.91 -3.81
N PRO A 7 7.23 -10.35 -3.08
CA PRO A 7 6.50 -11.11 -2.08
C PRO A 7 5.56 -12.12 -2.75
N THR A 8 5.25 -13.20 -2.04
CA THR A 8 4.18 -14.13 -2.43
C THR A 8 2.84 -13.41 -2.37
N ARG A 9 2.13 -13.35 -3.50
CA ARG A 9 0.82 -12.68 -3.60
C ARG A 9 -0.33 -13.63 -3.86
N GLY A 10 -0.07 -14.93 -4.01
CA GLY A 10 -1.08 -15.93 -4.39
C GLY A 10 -1.29 -16.05 -5.90
N TYR A 11 -0.40 -15.49 -6.73
CA TYR A 11 -0.31 -15.82 -8.15
C TYR A 11 0.87 -16.78 -8.37
N SER A 12 0.96 -17.35 -9.58
CA SER A 12 2.05 -18.25 -9.97
C SER A 12 3.31 -17.47 -10.35
N GLU A 13 3.84 -16.64 -9.45
CA GLU A 13 5.14 -16.01 -9.64
C GLU A 13 6.29 -16.98 -9.33
N SER A 14 7.38 -16.88 -10.10
CA SER A 14 8.60 -17.62 -9.77
C SER A 14 9.17 -17.13 -8.44
N GLU A 15 9.69 -18.04 -7.62
CA GLU A 15 10.46 -17.67 -6.45
C GLU A 15 11.67 -16.79 -6.82
N LEU A 16 12.20 -16.87 -8.04
CA LEU A 16 13.32 -16.02 -8.47
C LEU A 16 12.87 -14.64 -9.01
N THR A 17 11.66 -14.20 -8.66
CA THR A 17 11.17 -12.87 -9.03
C THR A 17 11.68 -11.82 -8.04
N PHE A 18 12.31 -10.77 -8.57
CA PHE A 18 12.77 -9.61 -7.81
C PHE A 18 12.42 -8.32 -8.56
N PHE A 19 12.32 -7.22 -7.84
CA PHE A 19 12.02 -5.91 -8.42
C PHE A 19 12.92 -4.82 -7.84
N ARG A 20 13.01 -3.69 -8.53
CA ARG A 20 13.68 -2.49 -8.03
C ARG A 20 12.95 -1.25 -8.56
N PRO A 21 12.45 -0.36 -7.69
CA PRO A 21 11.91 0.93 -8.13
C PRO A 21 13.00 1.73 -8.87
N LEU A 22 12.62 2.35 -9.99
CA LEU A 22 13.51 3.22 -10.78
C LEU A 22 13.49 4.68 -10.31
N ILE A 23 12.62 5.00 -9.36
CA ILE A 23 12.45 6.32 -8.74
C ILE A 23 12.55 6.17 -7.22
N GLU A 24 12.72 7.29 -6.52
CA GLU A 24 12.58 7.29 -5.07
C GLU A 24 11.13 7.01 -4.67
N VAL A 25 10.96 6.20 -3.63
CA VAL A 25 9.65 5.76 -3.12
C VAL A 25 9.59 5.95 -1.62
N THR A 26 8.39 6.13 -1.11
CA THR A 26 8.12 6.10 0.33
C THR A 26 8.34 4.69 0.84
N LYS A 27 9.27 4.54 1.78
CA LYS A 27 9.62 3.23 2.37
C LYS A 27 8.58 2.84 3.40
N SER A 28 8.22 1.57 3.43
CA SER A 28 7.41 1.05 4.53
C SER A 28 8.24 1.08 5.82
N ASN A 29 7.66 1.64 6.87
CA ASN A 29 8.25 1.79 8.18
C ASN A 29 7.39 0.99 9.16
N GLY A 30 7.97 -0.02 9.82
CA GLY A 30 7.26 -0.85 10.79
C GLY A 30 6.83 -0.11 12.08
N ASN A 31 7.06 1.19 12.16
CA ASN A 31 6.66 2.07 13.27
C ASN A 31 5.51 2.96 12.79
N PRO A 32 4.25 2.53 12.97
CA PRO A 32 3.08 3.29 12.52
C PRO A 32 2.98 4.64 13.25
N ASP A 33 2.73 5.70 12.48
CA ASP A 33 2.13 6.92 13.00
C ASP A 33 0.65 6.64 13.31
N ASP A 34 0.17 7.07 14.46
CA ASP A 34 -1.23 6.92 14.85
C ASP A 34 -2.16 7.85 14.06
N PHE A 35 -1.63 8.95 13.51
CA PHE A 35 -2.43 9.97 12.87
C PHE A 35 -2.56 9.80 11.37
N ASN A 36 -1.44 9.65 10.64
CA ASN A 36 -1.45 9.65 9.18
C ASN A 36 -0.66 8.48 8.62
N LYS A 37 -1.38 7.43 8.19
CA LYS A 37 -0.76 6.21 7.66
C LYS A 37 -1.58 5.54 6.58
N LEU A 38 -0.88 4.81 5.71
CA LEU A 38 -1.45 3.81 4.82
C LEU A 38 -0.97 2.44 5.27
N GLU A 39 -1.86 1.47 5.33
CA GLU A 39 -1.58 0.13 5.82
C GLU A 39 -2.08 -0.90 4.81
N LEU A 40 -1.24 -1.89 4.48
CA LEU A 40 -1.54 -2.99 3.57
C LEU A 40 -1.35 -4.34 4.28
N TRP A 41 -2.40 -5.13 4.30
CA TRP A 41 -2.37 -6.51 4.79
C TRP A 41 -2.31 -7.47 3.61
N ASP A 42 -1.52 -8.53 3.72
CA ASP A 42 -1.46 -9.59 2.71
C ASP A 42 -2.58 -10.63 2.85
N VAL A 43 -3.71 -10.22 3.41
CA VAL A 43 -4.91 -11.02 3.65
C VAL A 43 -6.17 -10.29 3.19
N GLU A 44 -7.29 -11.01 3.12
CA GLU A 44 -8.58 -10.39 2.80
C GLU A 44 -9.11 -9.52 3.95
N PRO A 45 -10.00 -8.53 3.67
CA PRO A 45 -10.49 -7.58 4.69
C PRO A 45 -11.05 -8.23 5.96
N TYR A 46 -11.79 -9.33 5.86
CA TYR A 46 -12.36 -10.01 7.05
C TYR A 46 -11.29 -10.67 7.94
N GLN A 47 -10.07 -10.87 7.44
CA GLN A 47 -8.95 -11.43 8.17
C GLN A 47 -8.06 -10.35 8.81
N SER A 48 -8.20 -9.08 8.41
CA SER A 48 -7.33 -7.99 8.87
C SER A 48 -7.44 -7.74 10.38
N THR A 49 -8.60 -8.00 10.99
CA THR A 49 -8.81 -7.85 12.44
C THR A 49 -7.88 -8.70 13.29
N ASN A 50 -7.50 -9.89 12.81
CA ASN A 50 -6.66 -10.84 13.55
C ASN A 50 -5.19 -10.82 13.09
N ASN A 51 -4.85 -10.00 12.10
CA ASN A 51 -3.52 -9.95 11.52
C ASN A 51 -2.95 -8.54 11.58
N SER A 52 -1.64 -8.42 11.83
CA SER A 52 -0.96 -7.14 11.72
C SER A 52 -0.76 -6.76 10.25
N PRO A 53 -0.79 -5.47 9.89
CA PRO A 53 -0.45 -5.04 8.54
C PRO A 53 0.99 -5.44 8.22
N ARG A 54 1.20 -5.93 7.01
CA ARG A 54 2.53 -6.36 6.56
C ARG A 54 3.38 -5.18 6.09
N TRP A 55 2.72 -4.17 5.53
CA TRP A 55 3.35 -2.91 5.16
C TRP A 55 2.58 -1.74 5.74
N ILE A 56 3.33 -0.79 6.27
CA ILE A 56 2.83 0.44 6.87
C ILE A 56 3.67 1.57 6.30
N TRP A 57 3.01 2.64 5.86
CA TRP A 57 3.66 3.87 5.41
C TRP A 57 3.12 5.04 6.21
N ASN A 58 4.01 5.77 6.89
CA ASN A 58 3.64 7.05 7.49
C ASN A 58 3.53 8.10 6.37
N LEU A 59 2.40 8.80 6.32
CA LEU A 59 2.07 9.67 5.20
C LEU A 59 2.34 11.13 5.54
N GLU A 60 3.23 11.74 4.76
CA GLU A 60 3.42 13.18 4.72
C GLU A 60 2.75 13.72 3.45
N LEU A 61 1.51 14.18 3.59
CA LEU A 61 0.70 14.69 2.50
C LEU A 61 0.80 16.22 2.42
N SER A 62 1.17 16.74 1.25
CA SER A 62 1.09 18.16 0.91
C SER A 62 0.06 18.33 -0.20
N ASN A 63 -1.04 19.04 0.06
CA ASN A 63 -2.16 19.20 -0.88
C ASN A 63 -2.66 17.85 -1.46
N ASN A 64 -2.88 16.85 -0.60
CA ASN A 64 -3.31 15.48 -0.97
C ASN A 64 -2.30 14.67 -1.81
N LYS A 65 -1.07 15.16 -1.98
CA LYS A 65 0.00 14.48 -2.73
C LYS A 65 1.10 14.02 -1.81
N LEU A 66 1.63 12.83 -2.07
CA LEU A 66 2.82 12.32 -1.42
C LEU A 66 4.05 12.98 -2.06
N GLU A 67 5.05 13.34 -1.25
CA GLU A 67 6.35 13.80 -1.76
C GLU A 67 7.01 12.72 -2.63
N LYS A 68 6.91 11.46 -2.19
CA LYS A 68 7.40 10.28 -2.91
C LYS A 68 6.28 9.24 -3.02
N PRO A 69 6.08 8.61 -4.18
CA PRO A 69 5.01 7.63 -4.33
C PRO A 69 5.29 6.37 -3.53
N ILE A 70 4.24 5.62 -3.24
CA ILE A 70 4.33 4.25 -2.73
C ILE A 70 4.29 3.32 -3.94
N ILE A 71 5.28 2.41 -4.04
CA ILE A 71 5.29 1.30 -5.02
C ILE A 71 5.48 0.02 -4.23
N GLN A 72 4.49 -0.86 -4.25
CA GLN A 72 4.53 -2.11 -3.50
C GLN A 72 3.83 -3.23 -4.27
N PRO A 73 4.49 -4.38 -4.52
CA PRO A 73 3.79 -5.55 -5.04
C PRO A 73 2.57 -5.89 -4.18
N CYS A 74 1.39 -6.00 -4.79
CA CYS A 74 0.13 -6.21 -4.05
C CYS A 74 -0.82 -7.19 -4.74
N ASN A 75 -1.57 -8.00 -4.01
CA ASN A 75 -2.73 -8.66 -4.59
C ASN A 75 -3.92 -7.68 -4.58
N VAL A 76 -4.71 -7.70 -5.65
CA VAL A 76 -5.90 -6.84 -5.79
C VAL A 76 -6.99 -7.13 -4.75
N ASN A 77 -6.95 -8.32 -4.13
CA ASN A 77 -7.89 -8.76 -3.08
C ASN A 77 -7.40 -8.49 -1.65
N TRP A 78 -6.18 -7.99 -1.49
CA TRP A 78 -5.61 -7.62 -0.19
C TRP A 78 -6.29 -6.40 0.41
N ASN A 79 -6.30 -6.30 1.74
CA ASN A 79 -6.89 -5.17 2.48
C ASN A 79 -5.95 -3.96 2.51
N LEU A 80 -6.47 -2.79 2.15
CA LEU A 80 -5.78 -1.51 2.23
C LEU A 80 -6.60 -0.57 3.12
N ARG A 81 -5.95 0.06 4.09
CA ARG A 81 -6.56 1.03 5.01
C ARG A 81 -5.80 2.35 4.96
N TRP A 82 -6.53 3.45 4.86
CA TRP A 82 -6.00 4.79 5.01
C TRP A 82 -6.55 5.44 6.26
N THR A 83 -5.63 5.87 7.13
CA THR A 83 -5.91 6.64 8.33
C THR A 83 -5.37 8.05 8.15
N LYS A 84 -6.22 9.05 8.41
CA LYS A 84 -5.88 10.46 8.40
C LYS A 84 -6.39 11.13 9.67
N ASN A 85 -5.55 11.91 10.33
CA ASN A 85 -5.84 12.53 11.62
C ASN A 85 -6.43 11.56 12.66
N GLY A 86 -5.94 10.31 12.67
CA GLY A 86 -6.36 9.27 13.60
C GLY A 86 -7.71 8.60 13.29
N LYS A 87 -8.33 8.96 12.17
CA LYS A 87 -9.61 8.36 11.72
C LYS A 87 -9.39 7.54 10.46
N ILE A 88 -10.07 6.40 10.36
CA ILE A 88 -10.12 5.60 9.14
C ILE A 88 -10.97 6.37 8.13
N VAL A 89 -10.34 6.87 7.07
CA VAL A 89 -11.04 7.54 5.97
C VAL A 89 -11.62 6.49 5.03
N ARG A 90 -10.83 5.44 4.75
CA ARG A 90 -11.22 4.36 3.86
C ARG A 90 -10.54 3.05 4.22
N GLU A 91 -11.28 1.96 4.07
CA GLU A 91 -10.78 0.60 4.17
C GLU A 91 -11.52 -0.29 3.18
N ASP A 92 -10.79 -0.94 2.27
CA ASP A 92 -11.36 -1.90 1.32
C ASP A 92 -10.25 -2.77 0.69
N LYS A 93 -10.64 -3.72 -0.17
CA LYS A 93 -9.72 -4.40 -1.08
C LYS A 93 -9.03 -3.39 -1.98
N VAL A 94 -7.76 -3.63 -2.31
CA VAL A 94 -6.98 -2.79 -3.23
C VAL A 94 -7.75 -2.45 -4.51
N LYS A 95 -8.44 -3.44 -5.12
CA LYS A 95 -9.23 -3.22 -6.35
C LYS A 95 -10.41 -2.26 -6.24
N TYR A 96 -10.92 -2.04 -5.03
CA TYR A 96 -12.05 -1.15 -4.76
C TYR A 96 -11.62 0.12 -4.03
N PHE A 97 -10.33 0.22 -3.71
CA PHE A 97 -9.77 1.42 -3.10
C PHE A 97 -9.66 2.58 -4.08
N SER A 98 -9.65 2.30 -5.39
CA SER A 98 -9.61 3.33 -6.41
C SER A 98 -11.01 3.84 -6.76
N ASP A 99 -11.16 5.15 -6.87
CA ASP A 99 -12.32 5.79 -7.48
C ASP A 99 -11.88 7.00 -8.32
N LYS A 100 -12.83 7.84 -8.75
CA LYS A 100 -12.53 9.03 -9.56
C LYS A 100 -11.58 10.00 -8.85
N ASP A 101 -11.66 10.07 -7.53
CA ASP A 101 -10.95 11.01 -6.68
C ASP A 101 -9.70 10.37 -6.02
N ASN A 102 -9.64 9.04 -5.97
CA ASN A 102 -8.50 8.27 -5.47
C ASN A 102 -7.95 7.35 -6.56
N GLN A 103 -7.12 7.89 -7.46
CA GLN A 103 -6.50 7.08 -8.48
C GLN A 103 -5.33 6.27 -7.91
N ILE A 104 -5.64 5.04 -7.51
CA ILE A 104 -4.64 4.03 -7.22
C ILE A 104 -4.52 3.12 -8.43
N GLU A 105 -3.30 2.93 -8.93
CA GLU A 105 -3.05 1.91 -9.94
C GLU A 105 -2.62 0.62 -9.26
N PHE A 106 -3.21 -0.49 -9.69
CA PHE A 106 -2.88 -1.81 -9.17
C PHE A 106 -2.81 -2.82 -10.31
N CYS A 107 -1.61 -3.30 -10.62
CA CYS A 107 -1.26 -4.57 -11.30
C CYS A 107 0.12 -4.43 -11.98
N PRO A 108 1.14 -5.20 -11.58
CA PRO A 108 1.26 -6.07 -10.41
C PRO A 108 1.65 -5.33 -9.12
N PHE A 109 1.82 -4.01 -9.19
CA PHE A 109 2.18 -3.15 -8.08
C PHE A 109 1.01 -2.25 -7.70
N LEU A 110 0.85 -2.02 -6.40
CA LEU A 110 0.16 -0.87 -5.84
C LEU A 110 1.02 0.35 -6.11
N TYR A 111 0.46 1.34 -6.81
CA TYR A 111 1.07 2.65 -7.01
C TYR A 111 0.15 3.73 -6.44
N VAL A 112 0.65 4.44 -5.43
CA VAL A 112 -0.05 5.56 -4.78
C VAL A 112 0.79 6.81 -4.87
N LYS A 113 0.23 7.86 -5.46
CA LYS A 113 0.86 9.18 -5.54
C LYS A 113 0.03 10.26 -4.86
N GLU A 114 -1.30 10.10 -4.89
CA GLU A 114 -2.26 11.07 -4.38
C GLU A 114 -3.36 10.31 -3.61
N LEU A 115 -3.87 10.91 -2.54
CA LEU A 115 -4.96 10.39 -1.71
C LEU A 115 -5.91 11.54 -1.36
N MET A 116 -7.17 11.42 -1.78
CA MET A 116 -8.24 12.41 -1.58
C MET A 116 -9.35 11.82 -0.70
N GLU A 117 -9.95 12.65 0.16
CA GLU A 117 -11.09 12.25 0.99
C GLU A 117 -12.37 12.04 0.16
#